data_AF-A0A4P5U762-F1
#
_entry.id   AF-A0A4P5U762-F1
#
_cell.length_a   1.000
_cell.length_b   1.000
_cell.length_c   1.000
_cell.angle_alpha   90.00
_cell.angle_beta   90.00
_cell.angle_gamma   90.00
#
_symmetry.space_group_name_H-M   'P 1'
#
loop_
_entity.id
_entity.type
_entity.pdbx_description
1 polymer ?
#
loop_
_entity_poly.entity_id
_entity_poly.type
_entity_poly.pdbx_seq_one_letter_code
_entity_poly.pdbx_strand_id
1 'polypeptide(L)'
;MCLDSCLYPFAISLLAVRWLFINNTLLSQTISSNLSSNTTLTILNSLRHQNAALINFAMFIPALWIYASFLSAKGAGDSGLIWILASSLDSYAHNQYPNHRRWGYLISLLVVAGLWLGGAYGLFLGYQIHA
;
A
#
# COMPACT_ATOMS: atom_id res chain seq x y z
N MET A 1 10.25 -6.02 -25.33
CA MET A 1 10.05 -4.74 -24.60
C MET A 1 8.79 -4.71 -23.73
N CYS A 2 7.69 -5.41 -24.06
CA CYS A 2 6.47 -5.40 -23.21
C CYS A 2 6.50 -6.38 -22.01
N LEU A 3 7.24 -7.50 -22.13
CA LEU A 3 7.28 -8.56 -21.11
C LEU A 3 7.93 -8.11 -19.78
N ASP A 4 9.08 -7.44 -19.82
CA ASP A 4 9.75 -6.99 -18.59
C ASP A 4 9.05 -5.78 -17.94
N SER A 5 8.43 -4.90 -18.74
CA SER A 5 7.75 -3.70 -18.24
C SER A 5 6.44 -4.00 -17.50
N CYS A 6 5.75 -5.10 -17.85
CA CYS A 6 4.53 -5.52 -17.18
C CYS A 6 4.78 -6.47 -16.00
N LEU A 7 5.90 -7.19 -15.99
CA LEU A 7 6.20 -8.19 -14.96
C LEU A 7 6.41 -7.55 -13.58
N TYR A 8 7.10 -6.40 -13.52
CA TYR A 8 7.35 -5.66 -12.28
C TYR A 8 6.08 -5.17 -11.57
N PRO A 9 5.18 -4.40 -12.22
CA PRO A 9 3.95 -3.95 -11.56
C PRO A 9 3.04 -5.14 -11.21
N PHE A 10 3.05 -6.22 -12.00
CA PHE A 10 2.31 -7.42 -11.70
C PHE A 10 2.85 -8.14 -10.44
N ALA A 11 4.16 -8.35 -10.35
CA ALA A 11 4.80 -8.96 -9.18
C ALA A 11 4.54 -8.16 -7.89
N ILE A 12 4.61 -6.83 -7.96
CA ILE A 12 4.33 -5.95 -6.83
C ILE A 12 2.85 -5.99 -6.44
N SER A 13 1.93 -6.01 -7.40
CA SER A 13 0.51 -6.16 -7.11
C SER A 13 0.22 -7.48 -6.39
N LEU A 14 0.85 -8.58 -6.80
CA LEU A 14 0.72 -9.89 -6.16
C LEU A 14 1.27 -9.88 -4.72
N LEU A 15 2.42 -9.24 -4.51
CA LEU A 15 3.03 -9.06 -3.19
C LEU A 15 2.16 -8.18 -2.26
N ALA A 16 1.58 -7.12 -2.80
CA ALA A 16 0.68 -6.24 -2.08
C ALA A 16 -0.62 -6.99 -1.68
N VAL A 17 -1.17 -7.82 -2.58
CA VAL A 17 -2.31 -8.70 -2.27
C VAL A 17 -1.96 -9.69 -1.16
N ARG A 18 -0.78 -10.32 -1.25
CA ARG A 18 -0.29 -11.23 -0.19
C ARG A 18 -0.18 -10.52 1.15
N TRP A 19 0.35 -9.30 1.18
CA TRP A 19 0.43 -8.48 2.40
C TRP A 19 -0.97 -8.17 2.97
N LEU A 20 -1.93 -7.82 2.13
CA LEU A 20 -3.31 -7.56 2.54
C LEU A 20 -3.98 -8.81 3.14
N PHE A 21 -3.71 -9.98 2.56
CA PHE A 21 -4.19 -11.26 3.08
C PHE A 21 -3.63 -11.56 4.48
N ILE A 22 -2.32 -11.36 4.68
CA ILE A 22 -1.67 -11.53 5.99
C ILE A 22 -2.30 -10.61 7.05
N ASN A 23 -2.52 -9.33 6.72
CA ASN A 23 -3.19 -8.41 7.65
C ASN A 23 -4.63 -8.77 7.96
N ASN A 24 -5.37 -9.32 6.99
CA ASN A 24 -6.72 -9.82 7.25
C ASN A 24 -6.74 -11.00 8.21
N THR A 25 -5.78 -11.93 8.07
CA THR A 25 -5.67 -13.07 9.00
C THR A 25 -5.33 -12.62 10.43
N LEU A 26 -4.43 -11.64 10.59
CA LEU A 26 -4.03 -11.06 11.88
C LEU A 26 -5.21 -10.37 12.59
N LEU A 27 -6.05 -9.63 11.86
CA LEU A 27 -7.25 -9.03 12.44
C LEU A 27 -8.27 -10.11 12.85
N SER A 28 -8.52 -11.11 12.01
CA SER A 28 -9.48 -12.17 12.34
C SER A 28 -9.13 -12.85 13.66
N GLN A 29 -7.84 -13.09 13.91
CA GLN A 29 -7.34 -13.58 15.19
C GLN A 29 -7.59 -12.59 16.33
N THR A 30 -7.28 -11.31 16.13
CA THR A 30 -7.49 -10.24 17.13
C THR A 30 -8.97 -10.06 17.49
N ILE A 31 -9.89 -10.15 16.54
CA ILE A 31 -11.32 -10.06 16.80
C ILE A 31 -11.79 -11.30 17.57
N SER A 32 -11.36 -12.49 17.17
CA SER A 32 -11.77 -13.74 17.83
C SER A 32 -11.35 -13.78 19.31
N SER A 33 -10.16 -13.26 19.65
CA SER A 33 -9.68 -13.22 21.03
C SER A 33 -10.35 -12.12 21.86
N ASN A 34 -10.70 -10.98 21.26
CA ASN A 34 -11.37 -9.87 21.96
C ASN A 34 -12.90 -10.01 22.05
N LEU A 35 -13.50 -10.87 21.22
CA LEU A 35 -14.92 -11.23 21.34
C LEU A 35 -15.19 -11.97 22.67
N SER A 36 -14.19 -12.71 23.15
CA SER A 36 -14.21 -13.39 24.44
C SER A 36 -14.10 -12.44 25.64
N SER A 37 -13.47 -11.28 25.50
CA SER A 37 -13.22 -10.32 26.59
C SER A 37 -14.22 -9.16 26.64
N ASN A 38 -15.20 -9.13 25.72
CA ASN A 38 -16.22 -8.07 25.61
C ASN A 38 -15.64 -6.65 25.40
N THR A 39 -14.43 -6.53 24.85
CA THR A 39 -13.76 -5.24 24.62
C THR A 39 -14.10 -4.66 23.26
N THR A 40 -15.24 -3.97 23.17
CA THR A 40 -15.76 -3.35 21.93
C THR A 40 -14.84 -2.26 21.37
N LEU A 41 -14.18 -1.46 22.23
CA LEU A 41 -13.27 -0.39 21.80
C LEU A 41 -12.06 -0.93 21.02
N THR A 42 -11.49 -2.05 21.45
CA THR A 42 -10.33 -2.68 20.82
C THR A 42 -10.67 -3.20 19.42
N ILE A 43 -11.86 -3.80 19.28
CA ILE A 43 -12.40 -4.28 18.00
C ILE A 43 -12.62 -3.11 17.02
N LEU A 44 -13.20 -2.00 17.49
CA LEU A 44 -13.41 -0.82 16.65
C LEU A 44 -12.09 -0.21 16.16
N ASN A 45 -11.09 -0.13 17.04
CA ASN A 45 -9.77 0.39 16.69
C ASN A 45 -9.05 -0.49 15.66
N SER A 46 -9.11 -1.81 15.80
CA SER A 46 -8.51 -2.74 14.84
C SER A 46 -9.20 -2.69 13.47
N LEU A 47 -10.54 -2.59 13.43
CA LEU A 47 -11.30 -2.39 12.20
C LEU A 47 -10.97 -1.07 11.51
N ARG A 48 -10.81 0.03 12.28
CA ARG A 48 -10.42 1.33 11.72
C ARG A 48 -9.01 1.30 11.11
N HIS A 49 -8.07 0.61 11.76
CA HIS A 49 -6.71 0.46 11.24
C HIS A 49 -6.70 -0.31 9.91
N GLN A 50 -7.49 -1.38 9.82
CA GLN A 50 -7.66 -2.11 8.57
C GLN A 50 -8.29 -1.29 7.45
N ASN A 51 -9.33 -0.52 7.75
CA ASN A 51 -9.97 0.29 6.73
C ASN A 51 -8.98 1.30 6.14
N ALA A 52 -8.10 1.89 6.98
CA ALA A 52 -7.03 2.76 6.51
C ALA A 52 -6.02 2.03 5.59
N ALA A 53 -5.65 0.79 5.94
CA ALA A 53 -4.76 -0.03 5.10
C ALA A 53 -5.41 -0.43 3.76
N LEU A 54 -6.70 -0.77 3.77
CA LEU A 54 -7.48 -1.11 2.57
C LEU A 54 -7.62 0.08 1.63
N ILE A 55 -7.94 1.26 2.17
CA ILE A 55 -8.02 2.50 1.38
C ILE A 55 -6.66 2.83 0.76
N ASN A 56 -5.57 2.70 1.52
CA ASN A 56 -4.22 2.95 1.01
C ASN A 56 -3.83 1.98 -0.11
N PHE A 57 -4.19 0.70 0.02
CA PHE A 57 -4.00 -0.31 -1.02
C PHE A 57 -4.81 -0.01 -2.29
N ALA A 58 -6.09 0.36 -2.13
CA ALA A 58 -6.97 0.70 -3.24
C ALA A 58 -6.49 1.95 -4.00
N MET A 59 -5.83 2.89 -3.33
CA MET A 59 -5.19 4.07 -3.96
C MET A 59 -3.85 3.73 -4.62
N PHE A 60 -3.10 2.78 -4.07
CA PHE A 60 -1.76 2.42 -4.55
C PHE A 60 -1.77 1.67 -5.88
N ILE A 61 -2.65 0.67 -6.05
CA ILE A 61 -2.72 -0.14 -7.28
C ILE A 61 -2.88 0.72 -8.55
N PRO A 62 -3.92 1.58 -8.67
CA PRO A 62 -4.09 2.37 -9.88
C PRO A 62 -2.92 3.34 -10.10
N ALA A 63 -2.38 3.94 -9.02
CA ALA A 63 -1.22 4.83 -9.11
C ALA A 63 0.03 4.12 -9.64
N LEU A 64 0.29 2.89 -9.18
CA LEU A 64 1.38 2.05 -9.66
C LEU A 64 1.29 1.76 -11.15
N TRP A 65 0.08 1.41 -11.62
CA TRP A 65 -0.16 1.10 -13.02
C TRP A 65 -0.04 2.33 -13.93
N ILE A 66 -0.55 3.48 -13.48
CA ILE A 66 -0.42 4.75 -14.22
C ILE A 66 1.07 5.13 -14.32
N TYR A 67 1.82 5.10 -13.21
CA TYR A 67 3.25 5.43 -13.23
C TYR A 67 4.05 4.46 -14.13
N ALA A 68 3.77 3.15 -14.05
CA ALA A 68 4.44 2.15 -14.87
C ALA A 68 4.17 2.34 -16.37
N SER A 69 2.95 2.76 -16.73
CA SER A 69 2.53 2.94 -18.12
C SER A 69 3.09 4.22 -18.75
N PHE A 70 3.16 5.32 -17.99
CA PHE A 70 3.49 6.64 -18.53
C PHE A 70 4.93 7.09 -18.30
N LEU A 71 5.62 6.58 -17.26
CA LEU A 71 6.94 7.07 -16.91
C LEU A 71 8.02 5.98 -16.96
N SER A 72 7.91 4.95 -16.11
CA SER A 72 8.88 3.85 -16.12
C SER A 72 8.43 2.67 -15.24
N ALA A 73 8.45 1.47 -15.81
CA ALA A 73 8.20 0.22 -15.08
C ALA A 73 9.22 -0.05 -13.96
N LYS A 74 10.48 0.37 -14.13
CA LYS A 74 11.53 0.17 -13.12
C LYS A 74 11.34 1.07 -11.90
N GLY A 75 10.95 2.33 -12.12
CA GLY A 75 10.65 3.28 -11.03
C GLY A 75 9.36 2.92 -10.28
N ALA A 76 8.32 2.43 -10.98
CA ALA A 76 7.14 1.84 -10.33
C ALA A 76 7.53 0.62 -9.49
N GLY A 77 8.45 -0.19 -10.00
CA GLY A 77 9.07 -1.30 -9.31
C GLY A 77 9.67 -0.93 -7.94
N ASP A 78 10.67 -0.05 -7.99
CA ASP A 78 11.46 0.35 -6.82
C ASP A 78 10.57 1.05 -5.77
N SER A 79 9.66 1.94 -6.19
CA SER A 79 8.72 2.61 -5.30
C SER A 79 7.69 1.66 -4.67
N GLY A 80 7.18 0.69 -5.43
CA GLY A 80 6.26 -0.29 -4.90
C GLY A 80 6.90 -1.24 -3.87
N LEU A 81 8.19 -1.57 -4.04
CA LEU A 81 8.95 -2.32 -3.03
C LEU A 81 9.07 -1.54 -1.71
N ILE A 82 9.37 -0.24 -1.81
CA ILE A 82 9.44 0.67 -0.65
C ILE A 82 8.09 0.75 0.06
N TRP A 83 6.98 0.81 -0.70
CA TRP A 83 5.63 0.80 -0.14
C TRP A 83 5.34 -0.49 0.66
N ILE A 84 5.73 -1.66 0.14
CA ILE A 84 5.54 -2.94 0.84
C ILE A 84 6.37 -2.98 2.13
N LEU A 85 7.62 -2.54 2.08
CA LEU A 85 8.48 -2.48 3.27
C LEU A 85 7.89 -1.55 4.34
N ALA A 86 7.48 -0.34 3.95
CA ALA A 86 6.84 0.61 4.86
C ALA A 86 5.54 0.06 5.48
N SER A 87 4.73 -0.60 4.67
CA SER A 87 3.47 -1.21 5.11
C SER A 87 3.71 -2.40 6.04
N SER A 88 4.73 -3.23 5.78
CA SER A 88 5.13 -4.31 6.69
C SER A 88 5.63 -3.78 8.04
N LEU A 89 6.35 -2.65 8.03
CA LEU A 89 6.82 -1.98 9.24
C LEU A 89 5.67 -1.38 10.05
N ASP A 90 4.64 -0.84 9.37
CA ASP A 90 3.43 -0.31 10.01
C ASP A 90 2.64 -1.40 10.74
N SER A 91 2.39 -2.55 10.08
CA SER A 91 1.74 -3.70 10.72
C SER A 91 2.53 -4.24 11.92
N TYR A 92 3.86 -4.30 11.80
CA TYR A 92 4.72 -4.74 12.90
C TYR A 92 4.70 -3.77 14.09
N ALA A 93 4.80 -2.46 13.82
CA ALA A 93 4.73 -1.43 14.84
C ALA A 93 3.38 -1.41 15.57
N HIS A 94 2.28 -1.65 14.85
CA HIS A 94 0.94 -1.72 15.44
C HIS A 94 0.80 -2.86 16.45
N ASN A 95 1.40 -4.02 16.17
CA ASN A 95 1.37 -5.18 17.07
C ASN A 95 2.23 -4.98 18.32
N GLN A 96 3.35 -4.26 18.21
CA GLN A 96 4.30 -4.15 19.31
C GLN A 96 4.05 -2.92 20.20
N TYR A 97 3.57 -1.81 19.64
CA TYR A 97 3.30 -0.57 20.38
C TYR A 97 2.06 0.15 19.81
N PRO A 98 0.84 -0.11 20.32
CA PRO A 98 -0.40 0.49 19.81
C PRO A 98 -0.47 2.03 19.94
N ASN A 99 0.44 2.63 20.70
CA ASN A 99 0.47 4.07 21.00
C ASN A 99 1.63 4.84 20.35
N HIS A 100 2.50 4.18 19.57
CA HIS A 100 3.61 4.87 18.88
C HIS A 100 3.16 5.45 17.52
N ARG A 101 3.74 6.61 17.17
CA ARG A 101 3.47 7.37 15.95
C ARG A 101 3.46 6.45 14.71
N ARG A 102 2.40 6.56 13.89
CA ARG A 102 2.16 5.84 12.62
C ARG A 102 3.15 6.24 11.52
N TRP A 103 4.44 6.08 11.77
CA TRP A 103 5.48 6.42 10.81
C TRP A 103 5.36 5.55 9.55
N GLY A 104 5.12 4.23 9.69
CA GLY A 104 4.95 3.33 8.55
C GLY A 104 3.84 3.78 7.60
N TYR A 105 2.67 4.13 8.13
CA TYR A 105 1.56 4.69 7.36
C TYR A 105 1.91 6.00 6.63
N LEU A 106 2.67 6.90 7.28
CA LEU A 106 3.11 8.16 6.67
C LEU A 106 4.07 7.92 5.49
N ILE A 107 5.03 6.99 5.64
CA ILE A 107 5.92 6.62 4.53
C ILE A 107 5.10 6.02 3.38
N SER A 108 4.17 5.12 3.66
CA SER A 108 3.32 4.53 2.60
C SER A 108 2.48 5.59 1.88
N LEU A 109 1.92 6.57 2.60
CA LEU A 109 1.22 7.71 1.98
C LEU A 109 2.15 8.56 1.11
N LEU A 110 3.38 8.80 1.56
CA LEU A 110 4.37 9.56 0.80
C LEU A 110 4.71 8.86 -0.52
N VAL A 111 4.86 7.53 -0.49
CA VAL A 111 5.11 6.72 -1.68
C VAL A 111 3.92 6.75 -2.64
N VAL A 112 2.68 6.62 -2.12
CA VAL A 112 1.47 6.76 -2.94
C VAL A 112 1.40 8.15 -3.59
N ALA A 113 1.66 9.22 -2.83
CA ALA A 113 1.69 10.57 -3.36
C ALA A 113 2.77 10.75 -4.44
N GLY A 114 3.96 10.19 -4.24
CA GLY A 114 5.04 10.21 -5.22
C GLY A 114 4.69 9.46 -6.51
N LEU A 115 4.00 8.32 -6.41
CA LEU A 115 3.47 7.56 -7.55
C LEU A 115 2.41 8.36 -8.33
N TRP A 116 1.50 9.03 -7.63
CA TRP A 116 0.51 9.90 -8.26
C TRP A 116 1.15 11.10 -8.97
N LEU A 117 2.09 11.79 -8.31
CA LEU A 117 2.82 12.92 -8.89
C LEU A 117 3.64 12.51 -10.12
N GLY A 118 4.36 11.39 -10.04
CA GLY A 118 5.12 10.88 -11.17
C GLY A 118 4.27 10.37 -12.32
N GLY A 119 3.11 9.76 -12.03
CA GLY A 119 2.12 9.38 -13.03
C GLY A 119 1.53 10.60 -13.75
N ALA A 120 1.16 11.65 -12.99
CA ALA A 120 0.68 12.92 -13.55
C ALA A 120 1.75 13.63 -14.39
N TYR A 121 3.00 13.63 -13.93
CA TYR A 121 4.13 14.18 -14.68
C TYR A 121 4.37 13.44 -16.00
N GLY A 122 4.33 12.11 -15.99
CA GLY A 122 4.44 11.29 -17.20
C GLY A 122 3.30 11.55 -18.21
N LEU A 123 2.07 11.73 -17.72
CA LEU A 123 0.93 12.13 -18.54
C LEU A 123 1.13 13.52 -19.18
N PHE A 124 1.61 14.50 -18.43
CA PHE A 124 1.86 15.85 -18.94
C PHE A 124 2.97 15.87 -19.99
N LEU A 125 4.05 15.12 -19.76
CA LEU A 125 5.13 14.96 -20.73
C LEU A 125 4.62 14.28 -22.02
N GLY A 126 3.83 13.22 -21.88
CA GLY A 126 3.21 12.52 -23.01
C GLY A 126 2.28 13.43 -23.83
N TYR A 127 1.52 14.30 -23.16
CA TYR A 127 0.65 15.27 -23.83
C TYR A 127 1.44 16.31 -24.64
N GLN A 128 2.55 16.82 -24.10
CA GLN A 128 3.36 17.84 -24.75
C GLN A 128 4.09 17.36 -26.02
N ILE A 129 4.28 16.05 -26.19
CA ILE A 129 4.91 15.44 -27.38
C ILE A 129 3.90 15.24 -28.52
N HIS A 130 2.60 15.36 -28.24
CA HIS A 130 1.51 15.15 -29.21
C HIS A 130 0.70 16.43 -29.53
N ALA A 131 1.12 17.58 -28.99
CA ALA A 131 0.62 18.91 -29.34
C ALA A 131 1.59 19.61 -30.30
#